data_AF-A0A645CET6-F1
#
_entry.id   AF-A0A645CET6-F1
#
_cell.length_a   1.000
_cell.length_b   1.000
_cell.length_c   1.000
_cell.angle_alpha   90.00
_cell.angle_beta   90.00
_cell.angle_gamma   90.00
#
_symmetry.space_group_name_H-M   'P 1'
#
loop_
_entity.id
_entity.type
_entity.pdbx_description
1 polymer ?
#
loop_
_entity_poly.entity_id
_entity_poly.type
_entity_poly.pdbx_seq_one_letter_code
_entity_poly.pdbx_strand_id
1 'polypeptide(L)'
;MWPDERRASNLIADGYLERLEDFEFDGRKVLASRLGYRMNERFATTYFGRIFLHPDVVFTDDMLRPEQQDLATFAESMDVIVTTHQRVAQAYFNDGGVELAVPPLRGLLEIMAEGQTSEGWTLGSPEFREQFTRESVLASDWYAARLDVKQAADVAHQQLGLDRLREFSAAPENEQVSQRLHLQDRIADAETDLAALIEAGYRESLVGTIGRQEKFD
;
A
#
# COMPACT_ATOMS: atom_id res chain seq x y z
N MET A 1 1.68 -13.42 -20.68
CA MET A 1 3.00 -12.77 -20.47
C MET A 1 3.68 -13.48 -19.32
N TRP A 2 4.97 -13.78 -19.46
CA TRP A 2 5.82 -14.32 -18.39
C TRP A 2 6.04 -13.25 -17.30
N PRO A 3 6.48 -13.63 -16.09
CA PRO A 3 6.68 -12.68 -14.99
C PRO A 3 7.56 -11.48 -15.36
N ASP A 4 8.67 -11.71 -16.06
CA ASP A 4 9.59 -10.63 -16.47
C ASP A 4 9.01 -9.76 -17.59
N GLU A 5 8.26 -10.33 -18.53
CA GLU A 5 7.63 -9.58 -19.63
C GLU A 5 6.59 -8.58 -19.12
N ARG A 6 5.88 -8.90 -18.03
CA ARG A 6 4.85 -8.03 -17.45
C ARG A 6 5.36 -7.12 -16.33
N ARG A 7 6.66 -7.17 -16.03
CA ARG A 7 7.26 -6.30 -15.02
C ARG A 7 7.25 -4.87 -15.54
N ALA A 8 6.63 -3.94 -14.82
CA ALA A 8 6.47 -2.55 -15.26
C ALA A 8 7.80 -1.88 -15.64
N SER A 9 8.88 -2.13 -14.88
CA SER A 9 10.21 -1.59 -15.20
C SER A 9 10.71 -2.05 -16.57
N ASN A 10 10.48 -3.32 -16.92
CA ASN A 10 10.88 -3.88 -18.21
C ASN A 10 10.00 -3.31 -19.32
N LEU A 11 8.69 -3.23 -19.09
CA LEU A 11 7.74 -2.65 -20.03
C LEU A 11 8.05 -1.17 -20.35
N ILE A 12 8.47 -0.39 -19.34
CA ILE A 12 8.90 1.00 -19.53
C ILE A 12 10.22 1.05 -20.29
N ALA A 13 11.23 0.27 -19.88
CA ALA A 13 12.55 0.23 -20.51
C ALA A 13 12.48 -0.18 -21.99
N ASP A 14 11.60 -1.13 -22.31
CA ASP A 14 11.40 -1.62 -23.67
C ASP A 14 10.44 -0.74 -24.49
N GLY A 15 9.89 0.33 -23.91
CA GLY A 15 9.03 1.30 -24.59
C GLY A 15 7.62 0.79 -24.90
N TYR A 16 7.10 -0.16 -24.12
CA TYR A 16 5.72 -0.62 -24.20
C TYR A 16 4.76 0.21 -23.33
N LEU A 17 5.28 0.94 -22.34
CA LEU A 17 4.53 1.88 -21.52
C LEU A 17 5.07 3.30 -21.72
N GLU A 18 4.18 4.24 -21.99
CA GLU A 18 4.50 5.66 -22.12
C GLU A 18 4.01 6.44 -20.90
N ARG A 19 4.83 7.38 -20.43
CA ARG A 19 4.51 8.23 -19.28
C ARG A 19 3.59 9.36 -19.73
N LEU A 20 2.56 9.64 -18.96
CA LEU A 20 1.77 10.87 -19.14
C LEU A 20 2.47 12.03 -18.41
N GLU A 21 2.50 13.18 -19.06
CA GLU A 21 3.15 14.39 -18.56
C GLU A 21 2.14 15.53 -18.40
N ASP A 22 2.39 16.43 -17.46
CA ASP A 22 1.57 17.63 -17.33
C ASP A 22 1.74 18.52 -18.56
N PHE A 23 0.68 19.19 -18.99
CA PHE A 23 0.71 20.11 -20.12
C PHE A 23 -0.19 21.33 -19.86
N GLU A 24 -0.12 22.34 -20.74
CA GLU A 24 -1.01 23.50 -20.68
C GLU A 24 -2.13 23.40 -21.72
N PHE A 25 -3.35 23.71 -21.30
CA PHE A 25 -4.53 23.82 -22.15
C PHE A 25 -5.38 25.00 -21.70
N ASP A 26 -5.71 25.90 -22.64
CA ASP A 26 -6.50 27.12 -22.39
C ASP A 26 -5.97 27.97 -21.20
N GLY A 27 -4.64 28.12 -21.12
CA GLY A 27 -3.96 28.89 -20.07
C GLY A 27 -3.98 28.25 -18.67
N ARG A 28 -4.44 26.99 -18.56
CA ARG A 28 -4.43 26.22 -17.31
C ARG A 28 -3.48 25.02 -17.43
N LYS A 29 -2.88 24.67 -16.30
CA LYS A 29 -2.03 23.48 -16.20
C LYS A 29 -2.90 22.24 -15.96
N VAL A 30 -2.83 21.27 -16.87
CA VAL A 30 -3.47 19.96 -16.77
C VAL A 30 -2.49 18.98 -16.13
N LEU A 31 -2.81 18.48 -14.93
CA LEU A 31 -1.92 17.60 -14.14
C LEU A 31 -1.98 16.13 -14.56
N ALA A 32 -1.85 15.84 -15.86
CA ALA A 32 -2.00 14.50 -16.43
C ALA A 32 -0.95 13.49 -15.94
N SER A 33 0.19 13.95 -15.40
CA SER A 33 1.18 13.05 -14.79
C SER A 33 0.66 12.22 -13.63
N ARG A 34 -0.46 12.62 -13.02
CA ARG A 34 -1.17 11.84 -11.98
C ARG A 34 -1.74 10.51 -12.50
N LEU A 35 -1.90 10.36 -13.81
CA LEU A 35 -2.35 9.10 -14.44
C LEU A 35 -1.22 8.07 -14.59
N GLY A 36 0.04 8.46 -14.35
CA GLY A 36 1.19 7.56 -14.41
C GLY A 36 1.57 7.17 -15.84
N TYR A 37 1.41 5.89 -16.18
CA TYR A 37 1.81 5.33 -17.47
C TYR A 37 0.61 4.65 -18.14
N ARG A 38 0.61 4.62 -19.48
CA ARG A 38 -0.35 3.86 -20.28
C ARG A 38 0.35 2.96 -21.29
N MET A 39 -0.36 1.93 -21.76
CA MET A 39 0.10 1.13 -22.88
C MET A 39 0.03 1.92 -24.18
N ASN A 40 0.91 1.57 -25.13
CA ASN A 40 0.92 2.13 -26.47
C ASN A 40 0.73 1.04 -27.54
N GLU A 41 0.77 1.44 -28.80
CA GLU A 41 0.63 0.54 -29.95
C GLU A 41 1.65 -0.61 -29.91
N ARG A 42 2.89 -0.32 -29.49
CA ARG A 42 3.96 -1.33 -29.40
C ARG A 42 3.60 -2.43 -28.39
N PHE A 43 2.97 -2.08 -27.27
CA PHE A 43 2.45 -3.07 -26.31
C PHE A 43 1.40 -3.96 -26.97
N ALA A 44 0.42 -3.36 -27.64
CA ALA A 44 -0.66 -4.08 -28.30
C ALA A 44 -0.09 -5.07 -29.33
N THR A 45 0.71 -4.60 -30.27
CA THR A 45 1.30 -5.45 -31.33
C THR A 45 2.15 -6.60 -30.77
N THR A 46 2.88 -6.37 -29.67
CA THR A 46 3.80 -7.37 -29.11
C THR A 46 3.09 -8.43 -28.26
N TYR A 47 2.14 -8.02 -27.42
CA TYR A 47 1.54 -8.92 -26.43
C TYR A 47 0.13 -9.37 -26.80
N PHE A 48 -0.66 -8.54 -27.49
CA PHE A 48 -2.03 -8.90 -27.87
C PHE A 48 -2.07 -9.88 -29.05
N GLY A 49 -0.99 -10.02 -29.83
CA GLY A 49 -0.87 -11.04 -30.88
C GLY A 49 -0.95 -12.48 -30.36
N ARG A 50 -0.84 -12.68 -29.04
CA ARG A 50 -1.03 -13.98 -28.38
C ARG A 50 -2.51 -14.36 -28.22
N ILE A 51 -3.42 -13.42 -28.43
CA ILE A 51 -4.88 -13.58 -28.25
C ILE A 51 -5.61 -13.30 -29.57
N PHE A 52 -5.23 -12.21 -30.26
CA PHE A 52 -5.89 -11.73 -31.47
C PHE A 52 -5.03 -11.99 -32.70
N LEU A 53 -5.68 -12.31 -33.83
CA LEU A 53 -5.01 -12.56 -35.11
C LEU A 53 -4.43 -11.28 -35.72
N HIS A 54 -5.10 -10.15 -35.51
CA HIS A 54 -4.71 -8.83 -35.99
C HIS A 54 -4.59 -7.87 -34.78
N PRO A 55 -3.48 -7.92 -34.02
CA PRO A 55 -3.33 -7.13 -32.79
C PRO A 55 -3.22 -5.62 -33.03
N ASP A 56 -2.84 -5.21 -34.23
CA ASP A 56 -2.67 -3.83 -34.70
C ASP A 56 -3.99 -3.06 -34.84
N VAL A 57 -5.11 -3.77 -35.04
CA VAL A 57 -6.44 -3.16 -35.20
C VAL A 57 -7.34 -3.35 -33.97
N VAL A 58 -6.82 -3.92 -32.89
CA VAL A 58 -7.59 -4.14 -31.65
C VAL A 58 -7.94 -2.81 -30.98
N PHE A 59 -7.01 -1.87 -31.01
CA PHE A 59 -7.21 -0.52 -30.49
C PHE A 59 -6.91 0.48 -31.59
N THR A 60 -7.87 1.37 -31.85
CA THR A 60 -7.63 2.54 -32.67
C THR A 60 -6.73 3.53 -31.94
N ASP A 61 -6.16 4.48 -32.67
CA ASP A 61 -5.23 5.45 -32.10
C ASP A 61 -5.86 6.29 -30.98
N ASP A 62 -7.12 6.69 -31.19
CA ASP A 62 -7.92 7.46 -30.24
C ASP A 62 -8.42 6.64 -29.04
N MET A 63 -8.43 5.30 -29.11
CA MET A 63 -8.65 4.43 -27.94
C MET A 63 -7.40 4.35 -27.06
N LEU A 64 -6.20 4.33 -27.65
CA LEU A 64 -4.93 4.36 -26.92
C LEU A 64 -4.63 5.77 -26.39
N ARG A 65 -5.07 6.79 -27.11
CA ARG A 65 -4.85 8.21 -26.86
C ARG A 65 -6.18 8.95 -26.77
N PRO A 66 -6.96 8.75 -25.68
CA PRO A 66 -8.31 9.31 -25.55
C PRO A 66 -8.37 10.84 -25.62
N GLU A 67 -7.26 11.53 -25.32
CA GLU A 67 -7.11 12.97 -25.51
C GLU A 67 -7.26 13.43 -26.97
N GLN A 68 -7.12 12.52 -27.95
CA GLN A 68 -7.35 12.84 -29.37
C GLN A 68 -8.83 12.90 -29.74
N GLN A 69 -9.70 12.23 -28.98
CA GLN A 69 -11.15 12.26 -29.23
C GLN A 69 -11.71 13.65 -28.92
N ASP A 70 -11.36 14.17 -27.74
CA ASP A 70 -11.66 15.52 -27.31
C ASP A 70 -10.71 15.94 -26.18
N LEU A 71 -9.78 16.85 -26.51
CA LEU A 71 -8.79 17.36 -25.57
C LEU A 71 -9.43 18.18 -24.44
N ALA A 72 -10.54 18.89 -24.71
CA ALA A 72 -11.22 19.69 -23.70
C ALA A 72 -11.89 18.79 -22.65
N THR A 73 -12.57 17.73 -23.10
CA THR A 73 -13.14 16.72 -22.20
C THR A 73 -12.06 15.98 -21.40
N PHE A 74 -10.91 15.69 -22.01
CA PHE A 74 -9.77 15.09 -21.30
C PHE A 74 -9.24 16.03 -20.20
N ALA A 75 -9.05 17.31 -20.50
CA ALA A 75 -8.60 18.31 -19.53
C ALA A 75 -9.61 18.50 -18.38
N GLU A 76 -10.91 18.57 -18.68
CA GLU A 76 -11.97 18.65 -17.67
C GLU A 76 -11.97 17.42 -16.75
N SER A 77 -11.79 16.23 -17.32
CA SER A 77 -11.69 14.99 -16.54
C SER A 77 -10.51 15.02 -15.57
N MET A 78 -9.37 15.59 -15.98
CA MET A 78 -8.23 15.78 -15.10
C MET A 78 -8.51 16.77 -13.97
N ASP A 79 -9.19 17.89 -14.25
CA ASP A 79 -9.59 18.86 -13.23
C ASP A 79 -10.52 18.23 -12.18
N VAL A 80 -11.45 17.37 -12.61
CA VAL A 80 -12.34 16.60 -11.72
C VAL A 80 -11.54 15.66 -10.82
N ILE A 81 -10.55 14.94 -11.37
CA ILE A 81 -9.66 14.06 -10.60
C ILE A 81 -8.90 14.87 -9.54
N VAL A 82 -8.28 15.99 -9.93
CA VAL A 82 -7.49 16.85 -9.04
C VAL A 82 -8.34 17.43 -7.92
N THR A 83 -9.53 17.94 -8.25
CA THR A 83 -10.49 18.48 -7.27
C THR A 83 -10.95 17.40 -6.30
N THR A 84 -11.18 16.18 -6.80
CA THR A 84 -11.57 15.04 -5.96
C THR A 84 -10.43 14.64 -5.02
N HIS A 85 -9.19 14.60 -5.50
CA HIS A 85 -8.01 14.36 -4.64
C HIS A 85 -7.94 15.38 -3.51
N GLN A 86 -8.08 16.67 -3.83
CA GLN A 86 -8.03 17.75 -2.83
C GLN A 86 -9.12 17.59 -1.76
N ARG A 87 -10.37 17.35 -2.19
CA ARG A 87 -11.50 17.15 -1.26
C ARG A 87 -11.29 15.95 -0.33
N VAL A 88 -10.82 14.82 -0.88
CA VAL A 88 -10.56 13.61 -0.10
C VAL A 88 -9.41 13.83 0.88
N ALA A 89 -8.31 14.43 0.42
CA ALA A 89 -7.19 14.72 1.30
C ALA A 89 -7.58 15.67 2.43
N GLN A 90 -8.34 16.73 2.14
CA GLN A 90 -8.82 17.67 3.16
C GLN A 90 -9.64 16.98 4.26
N ALA A 91 -10.38 15.91 3.95
CA ALA A 91 -11.12 15.18 4.97
C ALA A 91 -10.21 14.58 6.06
N TYR A 92 -9.05 14.02 5.68
CA TYR A 92 -8.05 13.48 6.61
C TYR A 92 -7.41 14.55 7.50
N PHE A 93 -7.30 15.79 7.01
CA PHE A 93 -6.84 16.91 7.84
C PHE A 93 -7.93 17.37 8.81
N ASN A 94 -9.18 17.40 8.36
CA ASN A 94 -10.31 17.88 9.15
C ASN A 94 -10.64 16.97 10.34
N ASP A 95 -10.45 15.65 10.18
CA ASP A 95 -10.72 14.66 11.23
C ASP A 95 -9.47 14.24 12.04
N GLY A 96 -8.30 14.79 11.70
CA GLY A 96 -7.02 14.46 12.35
C GLY A 96 -6.43 13.11 11.92
N GLY A 97 -7.07 12.38 11.00
CA GLY A 97 -6.59 11.10 10.48
C GLY A 97 -5.23 11.18 9.79
N VAL A 98 -4.84 12.36 9.31
CA VAL A 98 -3.50 12.63 8.76
C VAL A 98 -2.37 12.33 9.77
N GLU A 99 -2.62 12.50 11.08
CA GLU A 99 -1.60 12.25 12.11
C GLU A 99 -1.33 10.74 12.34
N LEU A 100 -2.19 9.87 11.81
CA LEU A 100 -2.01 8.42 11.82
C LEU A 100 -1.32 7.90 10.55
N ALA A 101 -1.18 8.75 9.53
CA ALA A 101 -0.57 8.38 8.26
C ALA A 101 0.94 8.18 8.42
N VAL A 102 1.46 7.12 7.81
CA VAL A 102 2.92 6.94 7.69
C VAL A 102 3.51 8.06 6.83
N PRO A 103 4.79 8.43 7.02
CA PRO A 103 5.39 9.61 6.36
C PRO A 103 5.12 9.76 4.85
N PRO A 104 5.31 8.72 4.00
CA PRO A 104 5.04 8.86 2.56
C PRO A 104 3.57 9.16 2.24
N LEU A 105 2.63 8.62 3.02
CA LEU A 105 1.19 8.87 2.82
C LEU A 105 0.78 10.23 3.37
N ARG A 106 1.37 10.70 4.47
CA ARG A 106 1.18 12.06 4.96
C ARG A 106 1.60 13.08 3.90
N GLY A 107 2.82 12.95 3.35
CA GLY A 107 3.27 13.82 2.27
C GLY A 107 2.40 13.73 1.01
N LEU A 108 1.87 12.55 0.68
CA LEU A 108 0.94 12.41 -0.43
C LEU A 108 -0.38 13.17 -0.19
N LEU A 109 -0.93 13.09 1.03
CA LEU A 109 -2.14 13.84 1.42
C LEU A 109 -1.89 15.35 1.38
N GLU A 110 -0.74 15.82 1.85
CA GLU A 110 -0.31 17.22 1.74
C GLU A 110 -0.25 17.66 0.26
N ILE A 111 0.40 16.88 -0.61
CA ILE A 111 0.45 17.18 -2.05
C ILE A 111 -0.94 17.19 -2.69
N MET A 112 -1.84 16.30 -2.26
CA MET A 112 -3.21 16.26 -2.77
C MET A 112 -4.02 17.49 -2.34
N ALA A 113 -3.85 17.96 -1.10
CA ALA A 113 -4.59 19.08 -0.51
C ALA A 113 -4.02 20.46 -0.93
N GLU A 114 -2.69 20.58 -0.91
CA GLU A 114 -1.97 21.86 -0.98
C GLU A 114 -1.03 21.95 -2.19
N GLY A 115 -0.82 20.85 -2.91
CA GLY A 115 0.03 20.77 -4.11
C GLY A 115 1.50 20.42 -3.82
N GLN A 116 1.94 20.54 -2.57
CA GLN A 116 3.28 20.21 -2.12
C GLN A 116 3.27 19.71 -0.66
N THR A 117 4.34 19.05 -0.23
CA THR A 117 4.55 18.69 1.18
C THR A 117 4.97 19.91 2.01
N SER A 118 4.97 19.77 3.33
CA SER A 118 5.46 20.81 4.25
C SER A 118 6.93 21.19 4.01
N GLU A 119 7.75 20.27 3.48
CA GLU A 119 9.14 20.46 3.07
C GLU A 119 9.28 21.08 1.67
N GLY A 120 8.16 21.31 0.96
CA GLY A 120 8.12 21.86 -0.39
C GLY A 120 8.31 20.82 -1.50
N TRP A 121 8.15 19.52 -1.21
CA TRP A 121 8.25 18.49 -2.24
C TRP A 121 6.97 18.33 -3.05
N THR A 122 7.10 17.88 -4.29
CA THR A 122 5.99 17.57 -5.20
C THR A 122 6.02 16.09 -5.59
N LEU A 123 5.02 15.61 -6.35
CA LEU A 123 5.01 14.22 -6.88
C LEU A 123 6.26 13.87 -7.72
N GLY A 124 6.92 14.89 -8.28
CA GLY A 124 8.12 14.76 -9.09
C GLY A 124 9.43 14.80 -8.29
N SER A 125 9.40 15.23 -7.03
CA SER A 125 10.60 15.37 -6.20
C SER A 125 11.23 14.01 -5.91
N PRO A 126 12.51 13.78 -6.26
CA PRO A 126 13.19 12.51 -5.99
C PRO A 126 13.14 12.11 -4.52
N GLU A 127 13.27 13.07 -3.61
CA GLU A 127 13.24 12.88 -2.16
C GLU A 127 11.89 12.31 -1.70
N PHE A 128 10.78 12.83 -2.24
CA PHE A 128 9.45 12.31 -1.95
C PHE A 128 9.25 10.92 -2.53
N ARG A 129 9.70 10.68 -3.77
CA ARG A 129 9.56 9.37 -4.44
C ARG A 129 10.38 8.28 -3.75
N GLU A 130 11.54 8.62 -3.20
CA GLU A 130 12.41 7.69 -2.49
C GLU A 130 11.70 7.09 -1.26
N GLN A 131 10.82 7.83 -0.60
CA GLN A 131 10.06 7.32 0.56
C GLN A 131 9.16 6.13 0.23
N PHE A 132 8.84 5.89 -1.05
CA PHE A 132 8.03 4.78 -1.51
C PHE A 132 8.87 3.57 -1.96
N THR A 133 10.20 3.65 -1.93
CA THR A 133 11.05 2.50 -2.28
C THR A 133 10.97 1.44 -1.19
N ARG A 134 11.07 0.17 -1.59
CA ARG A 134 11.05 -0.96 -0.65
C ARG A 134 12.19 -0.82 0.35
N GLU A 135 13.34 -0.39 -0.13
CA GLU A 135 14.57 -0.21 0.64
C GLU A 135 14.37 0.86 1.71
N SER A 136 13.83 2.03 1.34
CA SER A 136 13.55 3.12 2.29
C SER A 136 12.48 2.75 3.31
N VAL A 137 11.42 2.01 2.92
CA VAL A 137 10.40 1.52 3.85
C VAL A 137 11.00 0.52 4.85
N LEU A 138 11.78 -0.45 4.39
CA LEU A 138 12.37 -1.46 5.28
C LEU A 138 13.41 -0.88 6.25
N ALA A 139 14.08 0.21 5.85
CA ALA A 139 15.08 0.90 6.65
C ALA A 139 14.49 1.96 7.59
N SER A 140 13.18 2.23 7.53
CA SER A 140 12.59 3.34 8.28
C SER A 140 12.22 2.98 9.71
N ASP A 141 12.36 3.96 10.60
CA ASP A 141 11.96 3.82 12.01
C ASP A 141 10.44 3.59 12.15
N TRP A 142 9.63 4.25 11.31
CA TRP A 142 8.18 4.08 11.35
C TRP A 142 7.77 2.65 10.99
N TYR A 143 8.48 2.00 10.07
CA TYR A 143 8.20 0.60 9.74
C TYR A 143 8.64 -0.33 10.86
N ALA A 144 9.83 -0.10 11.43
CA ALA A 144 10.32 -0.84 12.59
C ALA A 144 9.32 -0.76 13.76
N ALA A 145 8.80 0.42 14.08
CA ALA A 145 7.79 0.63 15.11
C ALA A 145 6.52 -0.21 14.88
N ARG A 146 6.04 -0.33 13.63
CA ARG A 146 4.86 -1.16 13.30
C ARG A 146 5.09 -2.64 13.61
N LEU A 147 6.30 -3.12 13.38
CA LEU A 147 6.65 -4.51 13.64
C LEU A 147 6.82 -4.77 15.15
N ASP A 148 7.37 -3.81 15.89
CA ASP A 148 7.47 -3.87 17.36
C ASP A 148 6.08 -3.93 17.99
N VAL A 149 5.15 -3.09 17.51
CA VAL A 149 3.75 -3.09 17.96
C VAL A 149 3.06 -4.41 17.62
N LYS A 150 3.36 -5.01 16.45
CA LYS A 150 2.81 -6.32 16.09
C LYS A 150 3.25 -7.38 17.08
N GLN A 151 4.55 -7.48 17.36
CA GLN A 151 5.09 -8.42 18.34
C GLN A 151 4.47 -8.21 19.72
N ALA A 152 4.45 -6.97 20.23
CA ALA A 152 3.88 -6.66 21.53
C ALA A 152 2.40 -7.05 21.63
N ALA A 153 1.63 -6.82 20.56
CA ALA A 153 0.23 -7.18 20.53
C ALA A 153 0.00 -8.70 20.47
N ASP A 154 0.85 -9.45 19.78
CA ASP A 154 0.78 -10.91 19.74
C ASP A 154 1.11 -11.52 21.11
N VAL A 155 2.17 -11.01 21.75
CA VAL A 155 2.54 -11.38 23.12
C VAL A 155 1.39 -11.10 24.09
N ALA A 156 0.82 -9.89 24.04
CA ALA A 156 -0.30 -9.53 24.91
C ALA A 156 -1.54 -10.41 24.66
N HIS A 157 -1.84 -10.72 23.40
CA HIS A 157 -2.97 -11.58 23.05
C HIS A 157 -2.76 -13.02 23.55
N GLN A 158 -1.57 -13.58 23.33
CA GLN A 158 -1.22 -14.94 23.76
C GLN A 158 -1.21 -15.05 25.28
N GLN A 159 -0.65 -14.05 25.98
CA GLN A 159 -0.66 -13.98 27.44
C GLN A 159 -2.10 -13.94 27.99
N LEU A 160 -2.98 -13.11 27.41
CA LEU A 160 -4.38 -13.05 27.80
C LEU A 160 -5.09 -14.39 27.60
N GLY A 161 -4.81 -15.09 26.50
CA GLY A 161 -5.33 -16.44 26.25
C GLY A 161 -4.86 -17.44 27.29
N LEU A 162 -3.56 -17.43 27.61
CA LEU A 162 -2.95 -18.28 28.62
C LEU A 162 -3.53 -18.03 30.02
N ASP A 163 -3.71 -16.77 30.41
CA ASP A 163 -4.27 -16.41 31.71
C ASP A 163 -5.72 -16.90 31.84
N ARG A 164 -6.52 -16.78 30.78
CA ARG A 164 -7.89 -17.33 30.74
C ARG A 164 -7.92 -18.85 30.83
N LEU A 165 -6.99 -19.55 30.17
CA LEU A 165 -6.88 -21.01 30.27
C LEU A 165 -6.52 -21.45 31.69
N ARG A 166 -5.57 -20.75 32.32
CA ARG A 166 -5.17 -21.00 33.71
C ARG A 166 -6.30 -20.73 34.69
N GLU A 167 -6.99 -19.61 34.55
CA GLU A 167 -8.16 -19.25 35.37
C GLU A 167 -9.25 -20.31 35.25
N PHE A 168 -9.64 -20.68 34.02
CA PHE A 168 -10.65 -21.70 33.78
C PHE A 168 -10.26 -23.07 34.36
N SER A 169 -8.99 -23.47 34.20
CA SER A 169 -8.50 -24.77 34.66
C SER A 169 -8.33 -24.86 36.18
N ALA A 170 -8.16 -23.72 36.88
CA ALA A 170 -7.97 -23.69 38.33
C ALA A 170 -9.29 -23.76 39.12
N ALA A 171 -10.42 -23.47 38.48
CA ALA A 171 -11.74 -23.53 39.10
C ALA A 171 -12.14 -25.00 39.42
N PRO A 172 -12.40 -25.36 40.70
CA PRO A 172 -12.71 -26.74 41.10
C PRO A 172 -13.89 -27.37 40.33
N GLU A 173 -14.90 -26.56 40.00
CA GLU A 173 -16.08 -26.97 39.21
C GLU A 173 -15.74 -27.43 37.78
N ASN A 174 -14.57 -27.06 37.26
CA ASN A 174 -14.15 -27.36 35.89
C ASN A 174 -13.22 -28.58 35.80
N GLU A 175 -12.84 -29.23 36.91
CA GLU A 175 -11.82 -30.28 36.93
C GLU A 175 -12.03 -31.38 35.88
N GLN A 176 -13.25 -31.94 35.79
CA GLN A 176 -13.58 -32.98 34.82
C GLN A 176 -13.48 -32.50 33.37
N VAL A 177 -13.89 -31.26 33.09
CA VAL A 177 -13.82 -30.67 31.76
C VAL A 177 -12.37 -30.37 31.39
N SER A 178 -11.59 -29.85 32.34
CA SER A 178 -10.17 -29.54 32.17
C SER A 178 -9.35 -30.78 31.84
N GLN A 179 -9.62 -31.91 32.51
CA GLN A 179 -9.00 -33.20 32.19
C GLN A 179 -9.43 -33.71 30.81
N ARG A 180 -10.74 -33.70 30.51
CA ARG A 180 -11.28 -34.19 29.23
C ARG A 180 -10.74 -33.40 28.02
N LEU A 181 -10.49 -32.11 28.18
CA LEU A 181 -9.99 -31.23 27.12
C LEU A 181 -8.47 -31.10 27.10
N HIS A 182 -7.75 -31.80 27.98
CA HIS A 182 -6.30 -31.75 28.10
C HIS A 182 -5.77 -30.32 28.28
N LEU A 183 -6.40 -29.53 29.18
CA LEU A 183 -6.08 -28.11 29.31
C LEU A 183 -4.65 -27.87 29.84
N GLN A 184 -4.09 -28.79 30.62
CA GLN A 184 -2.71 -28.67 31.10
C GLN A 184 -1.70 -28.76 29.96
N ASP A 185 -1.90 -29.69 29.01
CA ASP A 185 -1.04 -29.81 27.83
C ASP A 185 -1.15 -28.55 26.95
N ARG A 186 -2.37 -28.04 26.75
CA ARG A 186 -2.60 -26.80 26.00
C ARG A 186 -1.99 -25.56 26.66
N ILE A 187 -1.96 -25.52 28.00
CA ILE A 187 -1.30 -24.46 28.77
C ILE A 187 0.22 -24.53 28.52
N ALA A 188 0.82 -25.71 28.58
CA ALA A 188 2.25 -25.89 28.32
C ALA A 188 2.64 -25.53 26.87
N ASP A 189 1.81 -25.92 25.89
CA ASP A 189 1.99 -25.52 24.49
C ASP A 189 1.90 -23.99 24.35
N ALA A 190 0.88 -23.36 24.94
CA ALA A 190 0.68 -21.93 24.88
C ALA A 190 1.80 -21.12 25.57
N GLU A 191 2.39 -21.65 26.64
CA GLU A 191 3.60 -21.10 27.29
C GLU A 191 4.82 -21.15 26.36
N THR A 192 5.00 -22.27 25.64
CA THR A 192 6.07 -22.43 24.66
C THR A 192 5.91 -21.46 23.50
N ASP A 193 4.70 -21.33 22.97
CA ASP A 193 4.36 -20.38 21.91
C ASP A 193 4.60 -18.94 22.36
N LEU A 194 4.17 -18.57 23.58
CA LEU A 194 4.40 -17.25 24.15
C LEU A 194 5.90 -16.93 24.25
N ALA A 195 6.70 -17.88 24.73
CA ALA A 195 8.15 -17.70 24.82
C ALA A 195 8.75 -17.44 23.42
N ALA A 196 8.34 -18.21 22.40
CA ALA A 196 8.80 -18.02 21.03
C ALA A 196 8.44 -16.63 20.46
N LEU A 197 7.28 -16.06 20.82
CA LEU A 197 6.87 -14.72 20.38
C LEU A 197 7.72 -13.60 21.00
N ILE A 198 8.28 -13.80 22.20
CA ILE A 198 9.11 -12.81 22.90
C ILE A 198 10.53 -12.78 22.32
N GLU A 199 11.00 -13.89 21.76
CA GLU A 199 12.33 -14.00 21.18
C GLU A 199 12.57 -13.02 20.00
N ALA A 200 13.82 -12.56 19.89
CA ALA A 200 14.23 -11.64 18.82
C ALA A 200 14.01 -12.24 17.41
N GLY A 201 14.14 -13.56 17.27
CA GLY A 201 13.91 -14.25 16.00
C GLY A 201 12.48 -14.12 15.48
N TYR A 202 11.48 -14.05 16.37
CA TYR A 202 10.10 -13.79 15.94
C TYR A 202 9.98 -12.39 15.34
N ARG A 203 10.57 -11.39 16.01
CA ARG A 203 10.56 -10.01 15.53
C ARG A 203 11.23 -9.84 14.16
N GLU A 204 12.33 -10.55 13.93
CA GLU A 204 13.01 -10.60 12.63
C GLU A 204 12.15 -11.28 11.56
N SER A 205 11.42 -12.34 11.91
CA SER A 205 10.50 -13.04 10.99
C SER A 205 9.36 -12.14 10.49
N LEU A 206 9.03 -11.07 11.21
CA LEU A 206 8.01 -10.10 10.82
C LEU A 206 8.47 -9.12 9.73
N VAL A 207 9.78 -9.04 9.44
CA VAL A 207 10.32 -8.13 8.41
C VAL A 207 9.83 -8.56 7.03
N GLY A 208 9.21 -7.63 6.30
CA GLY A 208 8.52 -7.89 5.03
C GLY A 208 7.01 -8.07 5.17
N THR A 209 6.47 -8.18 6.40
CA THR A 209 5.03 -8.12 6.65
C THR A 209 4.53 -6.67 6.80
N ILE A 210 3.22 -6.47 6.93
CA ILE A 210 2.58 -5.15 7.08
C ILE A 210 2.69 -4.56 8.51
N GLY A 211 3.12 -5.35 9.49
CA GLY A 211 3.12 -4.98 10.91
C GLY A 211 1.74 -4.65 11.46
N ARG A 212 1.69 -3.77 12.46
CA ARG A 212 0.46 -3.28 13.09
C ARG A 212 0.51 -1.76 13.26
N GLN A 213 -0.64 -1.09 13.20
CA GLN A 213 -0.71 0.33 13.51
C GLN A 213 -0.33 0.56 14.97
N GLU A 214 0.57 1.52 15.22
CA GLU A 214 1.07 1.86 16.55
C GLU A 214 -0.03 2.43 17.46
N LYS A 215 -0.82 3.38 16.92
CA LYS A 215 -1.92 4.03 17.63
C LYS A 215 -3.25 3.48 17.14
N PHE A 216 -3.95 2.79 18.02
CA PHE A 216 -5.40 2.59 17.91
C PHE A 216 -6.00 3.40 19.06
N ASP A 217 -6.76 4.44 18.72
CA ASP A 217 -7.69 5.06 19.67
C ASP A 217 -8.84 4.09 20.00
#